data_AF-A0A0T6AT20-F1
#
_entry.id   AF-A0A0T6AT20-F1
#
_cell.length_a   1.000
_cell.length_b   1.000
_cell.length_c   1.000
_cell.angle_alpha   90.00
_cell.angle_beta   90.00
_cell.angle_gamma   90.00
#
_symmetry.space_group_name_H-M   'P 1'
#
loop_
_entity.id
_entity.type
_entity.pdbx_description
1 polymer ?
#
loop_
_entity_poly.entity_id
_entity_poly.type
_entity_poly.pdbx_seq_one_letter_code
_entity_poly.pdbx_strand_id
1 'polypeptide(L)'
;MECAGTMVFIMFAIGMLFKGCCYAGVKVNHLDMSINFCGILMALINGIGAITGVISSFLLSAIASNNTLSEWMILFWILLGAAVATDIFYCIFTPDGREKWDYPPEEMAEYEEAQEEKNKQKVAKKAK
;
A
#
# COMPACT_ATOMS: atom_id res chain seq x y z
N MET A 1 15.31 2.24 34.12
CA MET A 1 14.04 2.31 33.38
C MET A 1 14.16 3.15 32.11
N GLU A 2 15.03 4.17 32.07
CA GLU A 2 15.17 5.08 30.92
C GLU A 2 15.77 4.42 29.66
N CYS A 3 16.77 3.52 29.78
CA CYS A 3 17.38 2.88 28.60
C CYS A 3 16.44 1.96 27.80
N ALA A 4 15.46 1.32 28.44
CA ALA A 4 14.52 0.43 27.76
C ALA A 4 13.53 1.24 26.89
N GLY A 5 13.04 2.36 27.42
CA GLY A 5 12.14 3.25 26.67
C GLY A 5 12.83 3.87 25.45
N THR A 6 14.07 4.33 25.61
CA THR A 6 14.86 4.90 24.50
C THR A 6 15.12 3.86 23.40
N MET A 7 15.45 2.62 23.75
CA MET A 7 15.68 1.55 22.77
C MET A 7 14.42 1.22 21.97
N VAL A 8 13.26 1.10 22.63
CA VAL A 8 11.97 0.87 21.97
C VAL A 8 11.63 2.01 21.01
N PHE A 9 11.83 3.27 21.43
CA PHE A 9 11.61 4.43 20.58
C PHE A 9 12.50 4.44 19.34
N ILE A 10 13.79 4.13 19.49
CA ILE A 10 14.74 4.09 18.37
C ILE A 10 14.34 2.98 17.39
N MET A 11 14.03 1.78 17.88
CA MET A 11 13.58 0.67 17.03
C MET A 11 12.29 1.01 16.28
N PHE A 12 11.33 1.65 16.95
CA PHE A 12 10.09 2.09 16.34
C PHE A 12 10.32 3.20 15.28
N ALA A 13 11.18 4.17 15.58
CA ALA A 13 11.52 5.25 14.66
C ALA A 13 12.18 4.73 13.38
N ILE A 14 13.12 3.77 13.51
CA ILE A 14 13.74 3.11 12.36
C ILE A 14 12.69 2.33 11.56
N GLY A 15 11.81 1.58 12.23
CA GLY A 15 10.72 0.86 11.55
C GLY A 15 9.79 1.79 10.76
N MET A 16 9.40 2.92 11.36
CA MET A 16 8.59 3.95 10.70
C MET A 16 9.31 4.61 9.53
N LEU A 17 10.63 4.81 9.62
CA LEU A 17 11.44 5.35 8.52
C LEU A 17 11.39 4.43 7.29
N PHE A 18 11.63 3.12 7.47
CA PHE A 18 11.55 2.15 6.38
C PHE A 18 10.13 2.08 5.78
N LYS A 19 9.09 2.11 6.62
CA LYS A 19 7.69 2.20 6.17
C LYS A 19 7.45 3.46 5.32
N GLY A 20 7.99 4.61 5.72
CA GLY A 20 7.87 5.87 5.00
C GLY A 20 8.49 5.84 3.60
N CYS A 21 9.69 5.25 3.47
CA CYS A 21 10.36 5.08 2.19
C CYS A 21 9.53 4.23 1.20
N CYS A 22 8.95 3.11 1.66
CA CYS A 22 8.09 2.26 0.83
C CYS A 22 6.79 2.97 0.44
N TYR A 23 6.19 3.70 1.38
CA TYR A 23 4.91 4.38 1.18
C TYR A 23 5.00 5.52 0.15
N ALA A 24 6.15 6.19 0.05
CA ALA A 24 6.40 7.17 -1.00
C ALA A 24 6.31 6.54 -2.40
N GLY A 25 6.86 5.34 -2.60
CA GLY A 25 6.78 4.61 -3.86
C GLY A 25 5.33 4.24 -4.24
N VAL A 26 4.55 3.75 -3.27
CA VAL A 26 3.14 3.38 -3.50
C VAL A 26 2.30 4.59 -3.91
N LYS A 27 2.53 5.76 -3.32
CA LYS A 27 1.79 6.98 -3.68
C LYS A 27 2.09 7.45 -5.10
N VAL A 28 3.36 7.40 -5.50
CA VAL A 28 3.76 7.74 -6.88
C VAL A 28 3.17 6.74 -7.87
N ASN A 29 3.11 5.46 -7.51
CA ASN A 29 2.52 4.42 -8.37
C ASN A 29 1.03 4.68 -8.69
N HIS A 30 0.24 5.14 -7.72
CA HIS A 30 -1.18 5.48 -7.97
C HIS A 30 -1.35 6.70 -8.88
N LEU A 31 -0.42 7.66 -8.81
CA LEU A 31 -0.39 8.83 -9.68
C LEU A 31 0.08 8.46 -11.10
N ASP A 32 0.97 7.48 -11.22
CA ASP A 32 1.44 6.97 -12.50
C ASP A 32 0.39 6.09 -13.21
N MET A 33 -0.44 5.37 -12.45
CA MET A 33 -1.49 4.51 -12.99
C MET A 33 -2.75 5.25 -13.49
N SER A 34 -3.05 6.45 -12.99
CA SER A 34 -4.21 7.21 -13.46
C SER A 34 -3.96 8.70 -13.31
N ILE A 35 -4.01 9.45 -14.41
CA ILE A 35 -3.90 10.92 -14.39
C ILE A 35 -5.29 11.55 -14.37
N ASN A 36 -6.24 10.98 -15.11
CA ASN A 36 -7.57 11.58 -15.31
C ASN A 36 -8.52 11.32 -14.13
N PHE A 37 -8.39 10.17 -13.47
CA PHE A 37 -9.26 9.78 -12.34
C PHE A 37 -8.54 9.76 -10.98
N CYS A 38 -7.30 10.26 -10.92
CA CYS A 38 -6.47 10.19 -9.71
C CYS A 38 -7.15 10.76 -8.46
N GLY A 39 -7.81 11.92 -8.59
CA GLY A 39 -8.43 12.60 -7.45
C GLY A 39 -9.58 11.81 -6.81
N ILE A 40 -10.43 11.20 -7.63
CA ILE A 40 -11.56 10.37 -7.16
C ILE A 40 -11.03 9.05 -6.58
N LEU A 41 -10.04 8.44 -7.25
CA LEU A 41 -9.43 7.20 -6.78
C LEU A 41 -8.74 7.40 -5.42
N MET A 42 -7.99 8.49 -5.25
CA MET A 42 -7.35 8.85 -3.99
C MET A 42 -8.36 9.17 -2.88
N ALA A 43 -9.48 9.82 -3.22
CA ALA A 43 -10.56 10.07 -2.26
C ALA A 43 -11.20 8.77 -1.78
N LEU A 44 -11.46 7.81 -2.68
CA LEU A 44 -11.98 6.49 -2.34
C LEU A 44 -11.00 5.70 -1.46
N ILE A 45 -9.71 5.68 -1.82
CA ILE A 45 -8.67 5.00 -1.04
C ILE A 45 -8.59 5.58 0.38
N ASN A 46 -8.60 6.90 0.53
CA ASN A 46 -8.60 7.54 1.84
C ASN A 46 -9.90 7.28 2.61
N GLY A 47 -11.05 7.22 1.94
CA GLY A 47 -12.33 6.86 2.54
C GLY A 47 -12.33 5.45 3.11
N ILE A 48 -11.84 4.47 2.32
CA ILE A 48 -11.67 3.09 2.78
C ILE A 48 -10.69 3.03 3.95
N GLY A 49 -9.57 3.74 3.86
CA GLY A 49 -8.59 3.84 4.94
C GLY A 49 -9.19 4.38 6.24
N ALA A 50 -10.08 5.36 6.17
CA ALA A 50 -10.79 5.88 7.34
C ALA A 50 -11.70 4.82 7.98
N ILE A 51 -12.43 4.05 7.17
CA ILE A 51 -13.28 2.95 7.65
C ILE A 51 -12.42 1.87 8.33
N THR A 52 -11.29 1.49 7.72
CA THR A 52 -10.34 0.54 8.32
C THR A 52 -9.79 1.05 9.66
N GLY A 53 -9.53 2.36 9.77
CA GLY A 53 -9.11 2.99 11.03
C GLY A 53 -10.17 2.87 12.13
N VAL A 54 -11.44 3.06 11.80
CA VAL A 54 -12.57 2.85 12.73
C VAL A 54 -12.61 1.38 13.18
N ILE A 55 -12.55 0.42 12.25
CA ILE A 55 -12.57 -1.01 12.57
C ILE A 55 -11.39 -1.40 13.47
N SER A 56 -10.19 -0.88 13.18
CA SER A 56 -8.98 -1.14 13.97
C SER A 56 -9.13 -0.62 15.40
N SER A 57 -9.80 0.52 15.59
CA SER A 57 -10.05 1.09 16.91
C SER A 57 -11.06 0.26 17.72
N PHE A 58 -12.08 -0.30 17.05
CA PHE A 58 -13.00 -1.25 17.69
C PHE A 58 -12.29 -2.56 18.09
N LEU A 59 -11.43 -3.10 17.22
CA LEU A 59 -10.63 -4.29 17.52
C LEU A 59 -9.69 -4.06 18.71
N LEU A 60 -9.03 -2.90 18.76
CA LEU A 60 -8.20 -2.50 19.90
C LEU A 60 -9.02 -2.49 21.20
N SER A 61 -10.21 -1.87 21.17
CA SER A 61 -11.10 -1.80 22.33
C SER A 61 -11.55 -3.18 22.83
N ALA A 62 -11.81 -4.12 21.91
CA ALA A 62 -12.25 -5.47 22.25
C ALA A 62 -11.13 -6.37 22.80
N ILE A 63 -9.91 -6.26 22.26
CA ILE A 63 -8.79 -7.16 22.58
C ILE A 63 -7.98 -6.66 23.79
N ALA A 64 -7.75 -5.35 23.89
CA ALA A 64 -6.90 -4.75 24.92
C ALA A 64 -7.72 -4.13 26.07
N SER A 65 -8.81 -4.79 26.49
CA SER A 65 -9.70 -4.26 27.52
C SER A 65 -9.02 -4.17 28.90
N ASN A 66 -8.18 -5.15 29.25
CA ASN A 66 -7.48 -5.19 30.54
C ASN A 66 -6.10 -4.50 30.51
N ASN A 67 -5.71 -3.92 29.36
CA ASN A 67 -4.43 -3.22 29.15
C ASN A 67 -3.19 -4.04 29.57
N THR A 68 -3.24 -5.36 29.43
CA THR A 68 -2.12 -6.22 29.79
C THR A 68 -1.10 -6.31 28.65
N LEU A 69 0.19 -6.47 28.99
CA LEU A 69 1.26 -6.59 28.00
C LEU A 69 1.02 -7.75 27.01
N SER A 70 0.45 -8.86 27.48
CA SER A 70 0.14 -10.03 26.64
C SER A 70 -0.94 -9.73 25.59
N GLU A 71 -2.01 -9.02 25.96
CA GLU A 71 -3.08 -8.62 25.02
C GLU A 71 -2.53 -7.69 23.92
N TRP A 72 -1.70 -6.73 24.30
CA TRP A 72 -1.04 -5.82 23.35
C TRP A 72 -0.10 -6.56 22.38
N MET A 73 0.68 -7.53 22.87
CA MET A 73 1.53 -8.35 22.00
C MET A 73 0.71 -9.13 20.97
N ILE A 74 -0.40 -9.74 21.38
CA ILE A 74 -1.31 -10.46 20.47
C ILE A 74 -1.87 -9.51 19.41
N LEU A 75 -2.28 -8.31 19.80
CA LEU A 75 -2.78 -7.29 18.88
C LEU A 75 -1.71 -6.90 17.84
N PHE A 76 -0.46 -6.68 18.27
CA PHE A 76 0.63 -6.36 17.34
C PHE A 76 0.89 -7.48 16.33
N TRP A 77 0.79 -8.75 16.74
CA TRP A 77 0.92 -9.88 15.82
C TRP A 77 -0.22 -9.93 14.80
N ILE A 78 -1.46 -9.65 15.21
CA ILE A 78 -2.61 -9.57 14.29
C ILE A 78 -2.43 -8.43 13.30
N LEU A 79 -2.04 -7.25 13.78
CA LEU A 79 -1.79 -6.07 12.93
C LEU A 79 -0.64 -6.32 11.94
N LEU A 80 0.43 -6.98 12.37
CA LEU A 80 1.53 -7.37 11.50
C LEU A 80 1.06 -8.33 10.41
N GLY A 81 0.29 -9.36 10.77
CA GLY A 81 -0.25 -10.32 9.81
C GLY A 81 -1.16 -9.66 8.77
N ALA A 82 -2.06 -8.78 9.21
CA ALA A 82 -2.95 -8.04 8.32
C ALA A 82 -2.17 -7.09 7.37
N ALA A 83 -1.14 -6.41 7.90
CA ALA A 83 -0.29 -5.53 7.10
C ALA A 83 0.48 -6.32 6.02
N VAL A 84 1.12 -7.43 6.39
CA VAL A 84 1.88 -8.27 5.44
C VAL A 84 0.97 -8.89 4.39
N ALA A 85 -0.22 -9.38 4.78
CA ALA A 85 -1.19 -9.91 3.82
C ALA A 85 -1.64 -8.86 2.80
N THR A 86 -1.87 -7.63 3.26
CA THR A 86 -2.24 -6.51 2.38
C THR A 86 -1.09 -6.11 1.47
N ASP A 87 0.14 -6.08 1.98
CA ASP A 87 1.33 -5.78 1.16
C ASP A 87 1.56 -6.85 0.09
N ILE A 88 1.39 -8.14 0.42
CA ILE A 88 1.48 -9.24 -0.56
C ILE A 88 0.39 -9.10 -1.62
N PHE A 89 -0.85 -8.83 -1.20
CA PHE A 89 -1.96 -8.60 -2.14
C PHE A 89 -1.64 -7.42 -3.07
N TYR A 90 -1.15 -6.31 -2.52
CA TYR A 90 -0.73 -5.17 -3.32
C TYR A 90 0.36 -5.57 -4.34
N CYS A 91 1.41 -6.26 -3.91
CA CYS A 91 2.49 -6.67 -4.82
C CYS A 91 2.04 -7.59 -5.96
N ILE A 92 0.99 -8.39 -5.77
CA ILE A 92 0.49 -9.32 -6.79
C ILE A 92 -0.49 -8.65 -7.76
N PHE A 93 -1.38 -7.80 -7.26
CA PHE A 93 -2.54 -7.29 -8.01
C PHE A 93 -2.35 -5.88 -8.56
N THR A 94 -1.26 -5.20 -8.24
CA THR A 94 -0.96 -3.85 -8.74
C THR A 94 -0.59 -3.90 -10.23
N PRO A 95 -1.33 -3.21 -11.11
CA PRO A 95 -0.98 -3.11 -12.53
C PRO A 95 0.32 -2.33 -12.78
N ASP A 96 1.09 -2.75 -13.77
CA ASP A 96 2.33 -2.08 -14.18
C ASP A 96 2.06 -0.90 -15.14
N GLY A 97 1.23 0.07 -14.74
CA GLY A 97 1.01 1.34 -15.46
C GLY A 97 -0.46 1.67 -15.76
N ARG A 98 -0.69 2.67 -16.61
CA ARG A 98 -2.05 3.16 -16.93
C ARG A 98 -2.88 2.14 -17.71
N GLU A 99 -4.11 1.98 -17.26
CA GLU A 99 -5.11 1.09 -17.86
C GLU A 99 -5.97 1.82 -18.92
N LYS A 100 -6.55 1.07 -19.86
CA LYS A 100 -7.28 1.61 -21.03
C LYS A 100 -8.38 2.61 -20.67
N TRP A 101 -9.03 2.43 -19.53
CA TRP A 101 -10.14 3.29 -19.08
C TRP A 101 -9.69 4.68 -18.63
N ASP A 102 -8.40 4.88 -18.36
CA ASP A 102 -7.85 6.20 -17.97
C ASP A 102 -7.55 7.09 -19.19
N TYR A 103 -7.49 6.53 -20.41
CA TYR A 103 -7.15 7.28 -21.61
C TYR A 103 -8.39 7.92 -22.25
N PRO A 104 -8.43 9.25 -22.46
CA PRO A 104 -9.46 9.87 -23.27
C PRO A 104 -9.33 9.41 -24.73
N PRO A 105 -10.40 9.50 -25.54
CA PRO A 105 -10.41 9.04 -26.94
C PRO A 105 -9.25 9.61 -27.79
N GLU A 106 -8.79 10.81 -27.46
CA GLU A 106 -7.70 11.54 -28.14
C GLU A 106 -6.32 10.91 -27.88
N GLU A 107 -6.13 10.22 -26.74
CA GLU A 107 -4.86 9.61 -26.31
C GLU A 107 -4.85 8.08 -26.52
N MET A 108 -5.89 7.51 -27.11
CA MET A 108 -6.01 6.06 -27.31
C MET A 108 -4.94 5.48 -28.23
N ALA A 109 -4.46 6.27 -29.21
CA ALA A 109 -3.35 5.85 -30.08
C ALA A 109 -2.05 5.67 -29.29
N GLU A 110 -1.78 6.54 -28.31
CA GLU A 110 -0.60 6.46 -27.44
C GLU A 110 -0.67 5.21 -26.53
N TYR A 111 -1.87 4.85 -26.06
CA TYR A 111 -2.09 3.59 -25.33
C TYR A 111 -1.77 2.34 -26.19
N GLU A 112 -2.22 2.32 -27.45
CA GLU A 112 -1.98 1.20 -28.36
C GLU A 112 -0.47 1.02 -28.66
N GLU A 113 0.24 2.13 -28.91
CA GLU A 113 1.69 2.13 -29.11
C GLU A 113 2.45 1.62 -27.86
N ALA A 114 2.08 2.09 -26.68
CA ALA A 114 2.68 1.64 -25.42
C ALA A 114 2.44 0.14 -25.13
N GLN A 115 1.27 -0.39 -25.51
CA GLN A 115 0.95 -1.82 -25.41
C GLN A 115 1.77 -2.67 -26.37
N GLU A 116 1.96 -2.21 -27.61
CA GLU A 116 2.84 -2.89 -28.57
C GLU A 116 4.28 -2.98 -28.07
N GLU A 117 4.81 -1.89 -27.51
CA GLU A 117 6.17 -1.84 -27.00
C GLU A 117 6.36 -2.79 -25.80
N LYS A 118 5.40 -2.79 -24.86
CA LYS A 118 5.37 -3.77 -23.75
C LYS A 118 5.33 -5.20 -24.25
N ASN A 119 4.55 -5.49 -25.29
CA ASN A 119 4.48 -6.84 -25.88
C ASN A 119 5.79 -7.23 -26.57
N LYS A 120 6.42 -6.33 -27.33
CA LYS A 120 7.74 -6.56 -27.94
C LYS A 120 8.80 -6.86 -26.86
N GLN A 121 8.82 -6.09 -25.77
CA GLN A 121 9.73 -6.32 -24.64
C GLN A 121 9.47 -7.66 -23.92
N LYS A 122 8.20 -8.03 -23.70
CA LYS A 122 7.83 -9.34 -23.11
C LYS A 122 8.30 -10.50 -23.99
N VAL A 123 8.11 -10.41 -25.31
CA VAL A 123 8.58 -11.41 -26.26
C VAL A 123 10.10 -11.51 -26.26
N ALA A 124 10.81 -10.37 -26.25
CA ALA A 124 12.28 -10.34 -26.19
C ALA A 124 12.84 -10.93 -24.88
N LYS A 125 12.20 -10.67 -23.73
CA LYS A 125 12.56 -11.29 -22.45
C LYS A 125 12.30 -12.79 -22.40
N LYS A 126 11.26 -13.28 -23.09
CA LYS A 126 10.90 -14.70 -23.14
C LYS A 126 11.76 -15.50 -24.12
N ALA A 127 12.40 -14.82 -25.07
CA ALA A 127 13.31 -15.40 -26.05
C ALA A 127 14.77 -15.52 -25.55
N LYS A 128 15.08 -15.02 -24.36
CA LYS A 128 16.40 -15.05 -23.73
C LYS A 128 16.39 -16.00 -22.53
#